data_AF-A0A537FPG7-F1
#
_entry.id   AF-A0A537FPG7-F1
#
_cell.length_a   1.000
_cell.length_b   1.000
_cell.length_c   1.000
_cell.angle_alpha   90.00
_cell.angle_beta   90.00
_cell.angle_gamma   90.00
#
_symmetry.space_group_name_H-M   'P 1'
#
loop_
_entity.id
_entity.type
_entity.pdbx_description
1 polymer ?
#
loop_
_entity_poly.entity_id
_entity_poly.type
_entity_poly.pdbx_seq_one_letter_code
_entity_poly.pdbx_strand_id
1 'polypeptide(L)' 'MTSHREAPKISKDPVADNTDLYAFVCPDKPHTVTILANYVPLEEPAGGPNFNTVGDDVLYEIVIDNIGDGMEDITY' A
#
# COMPACT_ATOMS: atom_id res chain seq x y z
N MET A 1 4.77 -12.31 -6.47
CA MET A 1 3.78 -11.25 -6.27
C MET A 1 3.00 -11.58 -5.01
N THR A 2 2.68 -10.56 -4.24
CA THR A 2 1.97 -10.63 -2.95
C THR A 2 0.60 -9.97 -3.11
N SER A 3 -0.38 -10.43 -2.34
CA SER A 3 -1.77 -9.96 -2.29
C SER A 3 -2.25 -10.23 -0.88
N HIS A 4 -3.08 -9.33 -0.36
CA HIS A 4 -3.67 -9.44 0.97
C HIS A 4 -5.19 -9.54 0.95
N ARG A 5 -5.77 -9.82 -0.22
CA ARG A 5 -7.21 -9.98 -0.41
C ARG A 5 -7.83 -11.13 0.39
N GLU A 6 -7.04 -11.99 1.04
CA GLU A 6 -7.53 -12.93 2.05
C GLU A 6 -8.17 -12.24 3.26
N ALA A 7 -7.85 -10.97 3.52
CA ALA A 7 -8.42 -10.23 4.63
C ALA A 7 -9.95 -10.07 4.48
N PRO A 8 -10.77 -10.48 5.47
CA PRO A 8 -12.22 -10.59 5.31
C PRO A 8 -12.91 -9.29 4.85
N LYS A 9 -12.44 -8.13 5.33
CA LYS A 9 -13.04 -6.83 5.03
C LYS A 9 -12.82 -6.35 3.60
N ILE A 10 -11.75 -6.77 2.95
CA ILE A 10 -11.39 -6.38 1.57
C ILE A 10 -11.53 -7.53 0.57
N SER A 11 -11.93 -8.72 1.02
CA SER A 11 -12.07 -9.91 0.16
C SER A 11 -12.98 -9.74 -1.06
N LYS A 12 -13.93 -8.79 -1.00
CA LYS A 12 -14.87 -8.45 -2.08
C LYS A 12 -14.56 -7.12 -2.77
N ASP A 13 -13.49 -6.45 -2.35
CA ASP A 13 -13.05 -5.16 -2.83
C ASP A 13 -11.64 -5.31 -3.42
N PRO A 14 -11.52 -5.65 -4.72
CA PRO A 14 -10.23 -5.92 -5.33
C PRO A 14 -9.34 -4.67 -5.43
N VAL A 15 -9.91 -3.45 -5.39
CA VAL A 15 -9.12 -2.21 -5.47
C VAL A 15 -8.55 -1.81 -4.11
N ALA A 16 -9.05 -2.40 -3.02
CA ALA A 16 -8.47 -2.30 -1.68
C ALA A 16 -7.38 -3.38 -1.40
N ASP A 17 -7.05 -4.24 -2.37
CA ASP A 17 -6.02 -5.26 -2.22
C ASP A 17 -4.63 -4.64 -2.13
N ASN A 18 -4.08 -4.56 -0.92
CA ASN A 18 -2.75 -4.05 -0.67
C ASN A 18 -1.68 -5.13 -0.86
N THR A 19 -0.49 -4.70 -1.23
CA THR A 19 0.70 -5.57 -1.31
C THR A 19 1.61 -5.32 -0.12
N ASP A 20 2.86 -5.79 -0.23
CA ASP A 20 3.92 -5.47 0.72
C ASP A 20 4.11 -3.95 0.82
N LEU A 21 4.40 -3.50 2.03
CA LEU A 21 4.88 -2.16 2.34
C LEU A 21 6.42 -2.16 2.30
N TYR A 22 6.99 -1.16 1.64
CA TYR A 22 8.44 -0.94 1.60
C TYR A 22 8.80 0.30 2.40
N ALA A 23 9.80 0.18 3.27
CA ALA A 23 10.37 1.31 4.00
C ALA A 23 11.90 1.26 3.87
N PHE A 24 12.50 2.33 3.37
CA PHE A 24 13.94 2.40 3.14
C PHE A 24 14.46 3.83 3.31
N VAL A 25 15.75 3.96 3.66
CA VAL A 25 16.42 5.26 3.71
C VAL A 25 16.58 5.79 2.29
N CYS A 26 16.13 7.02 2.06
CA CYS A 26 16.16 7.64 0.75
C CYS A 26 17.62 7.90 0.31
N PRO A 27 18.06 7.39 -0.87
CA PRO A 27 19.45 7.47 -1.30
C PRO A 27 19.91 8.91 -1.61
N ASP A 28 19.02 9.76 -2.08
CA ASP A 28 19.26 11.19 -2.34
C ASP A 28 18.97 12.09 -1.13
N LYS A 29 18.26 11.59 -0.11
CA LYS A 29 18.01 12.27 1.17
C LYS A 29 18.24 11.33 2.36
N PRO A 30 19.50 11.05 2.73
CA PRO A 30 19.84 9.99 3.70
C PRO A 30 19.32 10.20 5.13
N HIS A 31 18.82 11.39 5.46
CA HIS A 31 18.19 11.69 6.75
C HIS A 31 16.66 11.49 6.75
N THR A 32 16.11 10.89 5.69
CA THR A 32 14.67 10.64 5.54
C THR A 32 14.41 9.17 5.24
N VAL A 33 13.24 8.70 5.65
CA VAL A 33 12.70 7.38 5.28
C VAL A 33 11.66 7.59 4.19
N THR A 34 11.78 6.84 3.11
CA THR A 34 10.74 6.70 2.09
C THR A 34 9.89 5.50 2.45
N ILE A 35 8.57 5.71 2.47
CA ILE A 35 7.58 4.65 2.63
C ILE A 35 6.79 4.54 1.32
N LEU A 36 6.62 3.32 0.84
CA LEU A 36 5.86 2.99 -0.35
C LEU A 36 4.86 1.87 -0.02
N ALA A 37 3.58 2.16 -0.26
CA ALA A 37 2.50 1.19 -0.25
C ALA A 37 2.02 0.97 -1.68
N ASN A 38 1.87 -0.28 -2.11
CA ASN A 38 1.24 -0.58 -3.39
C ASN A 38 -0.08 -1.30 -3.17
N TYR A 39 -0.97 -1.11 -4.14
CA TYR A 39 -2.30 -1.68 -4.19
C TYR A 39 -2.54 -2.20 -5.61
N VAL A 40 -3.54 -3.05 -5.77
CA VAL A 40 -3.93 -3.62 -7.07
C VAL A 40 -2.79 -4.46 -7.69
N PRO A 41 -2.43 -5.60 -7.07
CA PRO A 41 -1.37 -6.47 -7.59
C PRO A 41 -1.77 -7.22 -8.86
N LEU A 42 -0.81 -8.00 -9.40
CA LEU A 42 -1.03 -8.99 -10.46
C LEU A 42 -1.31 -8.41 -11.86
N GLU A 43 -0.88 -7.16 -12.11
CA GLU A 43 -1.00 -6.51 -13.42
C GLU A 43 0.26 -6.73 -14.26
N GLU A 44 0.34 -7.88 -14.93
CA GLU A 44 1.48 -8.17 -15.80
C GLU A 44 1.49 -7.28 -17.06
N PRO A 45 2.66 -6.82 -17.54
CA PRO A 45 2.75 -5.93 -18.70
C PRO A 45 2.10 -6.48 -19.98
N ALA A 46 2.12 -7.81 -20.17
CA ALA A 46 1.50 -8.46 -21.33
C ALA A 46 -0.03 -8.57 -21.24
N GLY A 47 -0.62 -8.26 -20.07
CA GLY A 47 -2.07 -8.29 -19.82
C GLY A 47 -2.82 -7.07 -20.33
N GLY A 48 -2.12 -6.11 -20.97
CA GLY A 48 -2.74 -4.91 -21.55
C GLY A 48 -3.76 -5.20 -22.65
N PRO A 49 -4.51 -4.18 -23.11
CA PRO A 49 -4.36 -2.77 -22.77
C PRO A 49 -5.15 -2.32 -21.52
N ASN A 50 -5.95 -3.21 -20.92
CA ASN A 50 -6.86 -2.87 -19.84
C ASN A 50 -6.24 -3.23 -18.49
N PHE A 51 -6.08 -2.21 -17.65
CA PHE A 51 -5.60 -2.34 -16.27
C PHE A 51 -6.66 -1.79 -15.33
N ASN A 52 -6.69 -2.33 -14.12
CA ASN A 52 -7.51 -1.82 -13.05
C ASN A 52 -6.98 -0.46 -12.59
N THR A 53 -7.88 0.36 -12.07
CA THR A 53 -7.54 1.66 -11.51
C THR A 53 -7.63 1.61 -10.00
N VAL A 54 -6.99 2.56 -9.33
CA VAL A 54 -7.25 2.82 -7.91
C VAL A 54 -8.73 3.17 -7.71
N GLY A 55 -9.30 2.70 -6.59
CA GLY A 55 -10.68 2.97 -6.22
C GLY A 55 -10.86 4.44 -5.84
N ASP A 56 -12.03 4.99 -6.13
CA ASP A 56 -12.44 6.35 -5.73
C ASP A 56 -13.22 6.37 -4.42
N ASP A 57 -13.63 5.20 -3.93
CA ASP A 57 -14.37 4.96 -2.68
C ASP A 57 -13.55 4.25 -1.60
N VAL A 58 -12.23 4.10 -1.81
CA VAL A 58 -11.30 3.47 -0.87
C VAL A 58 -10.41 4.52 -0.21
N LEU A 59 -10.28 4.44 1.11
CA LEU A 59 -9.28 5.22 1.86
C LEU A 59 -7.95 4.47 1.87
N TYR A 60 -6.95 5.04 1.20
CA TYR A 60 -5.58 4.55 1.20
C TYR A 60 -4.76 5.40 2.18
N GLU A 61 -4.55 4.89 3.39
CA GLU A 61 -3.82 5.60 4.44
C GLU A 61 -2.62 4.79 4.95
N ILE A 62 -1.56 5.50 5.34
CA ILE A 62 -0.42 4.92 6.06
C ILE A 62 -0.42 5.50 7.47
N VAL A 63 -0.57 4.61 8.44
CA VAL A 63 -0.59 4.94 9.86
C VAL A 63 0.74 4.54 10.50
N ILE A 64 1.39 5.46 11.20
CA ILE A 64 2.71 5.26 11.81
C ILE A 64 2.62 5.55 13.32
N ASP A 65 2.98 4.54 14.10
CA ASP A 65 3.39 4.66 15.51
C ASP A 65 4.93 4.73 15.53
N ASN A 66 5.49 5.87 15.94
CA ASN A 66 6.94 6.06 16.00
C ASN A 66 7.50 6.13 17.42
N ILE A 67 6.64 5.92 18.44
CA ILE A 67 7.02 5.89 19.86
C ILE A 67 6.79 4.51 20.51
N GLY A 68 6.08 3.60 19.85
CA GLY A 68 5.88 2.21 20.23
C GLY A 68 4.76 1.99 21.26
N ASP A 69 3.74 2.85 21.29
CA ASP A 69 2.61 2.74 22.22
C ASP A 69 1.35 2.10 21.61
N GLY A 70 1.38 1.78 20.32
CA GLY A 70 0.29 1.20 19.57
C GLY A 70 -0.80 2.18 19.15
N MET A 71 -0.58 3.49 19.25
CA MET A 71 -1.46 4.55 18.76
C MET A 71 -0.83 5.28 17.57
N GLU A 72 -1.65 5.86 16.69
CA GLU A 72 -1.12 6.64 15.57
C GLU A 72 -0.50 7.97 15.99
N ASP A 73 0.71 8.26 15.50
CA ASP A 73 1.37 9.56 15.63
C ASP A 73 1.32 10.36 14.32
N ILE A 74 1.41 9.67 13.18
CA ILE A 74 1.50 10.27 11.85
C ILE A 74 0.59 9.48 10.89
N THR A 75 -0.20 10.21 10.10
CA THR A 75 -1.06 9.66 9.05
C THR A 75 -0.80 10.39 7.74
N TYR A 76 -0.68 9.63 6.65
CA TYR A 76 -0.57 10.11 5.27
C TYR A 76 -1.73 9.61 4.42
#